data_AF-C1EHX1-F1
#
_entry.id   AF-C1EHX1-F1
#
_cell.length_a   1.000
_cell.length_b   1.000
_cell.length_c   1.000
_cell.angle_alpha   90.00
_cell.angle_beta   90.00
_cell.angle_gamma   90.00
#
_symmetry.space_group_name_H-M   'P 1'
#
loop_
_entity.id
_entity.type
_entity.pdbx_description
1 polymer ?
#
loop_
_entity_poly.entity_id
_entity_poly.type
_entity_poly.pdbx_seq_one_letter_code
_entity_poly.pdbx_strand_id
1 'polypeptide(L)'
;MTERSRLGCASASSSGKKTVCLYSAARARGAGMFKLTLRPAVRRDPPDDGVEVRVTEDDASSKGAKRKRAPPTKGPCEHGVKYRSKCKVCSACPHGRLRTQCKECGGSEICEHGRRRYSCKECGGSGICEHGRVRSKCKECGGGSICEHGRIRSTCKECGGGAICEHGRERYWCRECGGSQICEHGRRRIQCKECGGSGICEHGRRRSRCKECGGSRICEHGRRRYSCKECGGSGICEHGRVRSKCKECGGGSICEHGRERHRCKECGGSQICEHGRQRHRCKECGGSGICEHGRQRSQCKECGGSRISEHGRERYSCKECGGSGICEHGRQRHRCKECGGSQICEHGRVRSQCKECGGASICEHGRQRRYCKECDGSQICEHGRRRSQCKECRAAKARTG
;
A
#
# COMPACT_ATOMS: atom_id res chain seq x y z
N MET A 1 -12.62 6.15 54.78
CA MET A 1 -13.59 5.22 55.40
C MET A 1 -14.75 5.12 54.43
N THR A 2 -14.75 4.05 53.62
CA THR A 2 -15.84 3.02 53.51
C THR A 2 -17.09 3.58 52.82
N GLU A 3 -17.69 3.01 51.76
CA GLU A 3 -17.60 1.68 51.18
C GLU A 3 -18.23 1.67 49.77
N ARG A 4 -18.12 0.52 49.10
CA ARG A 4 -18.44 0.22 47.70
C ARG A 4 -19.94 0.27 47.37
N SER A 5 -20.24 0.54 46.09
CA SER A 5 -21.30 -0.17 45.36
C SER A 5 -21.02 -0.17 43.85
N ARG A 6 -21.13 -1.37 43.25
CA ARG A 6 -20.81 -1.73 41.86
C ARG A 6 -22.11 -1.98 41.08
N LEU A 7 -22.20 -1.46 39.86
CA LEU A 7 -22.94 -1.98 38.68
C LEU A 7 -22.25 -1.32 37.46
N GLY A 8 -21.83 -1.92 36.34
CA GLY A 8 -21.90 -3.27 35.78
C GLY A 8 -22.19 -3.21 34.27
N CYS A 9 -21.18 -3.15 33.39
CA CYS A 9 -21.24 -3.41 31.93
C CYS A 9 -19.86 -3.94 31.49
N ALA A 10 -19.65 -5.25 31.23
CA ALA A 10 -19.99 -6.06 30.05
C ALA A 10 -18.99 -5.93 28.88
N SER A 11 -18.19 -6.98 28.64
CA SER A 11 -17.93 -7.54 27.30
C SER A 11 -17.15 -8.87 27.39
N ALA A 12 -17.80 -9.94 26.94
CA ALA A 12 -17.27 -11.28 26.74
C ALA A 12 -16.74 -11.43 25.30
N SER A 13 -15.69 -12.23 25.10
CA SER A 13 -15.43 -12.92 23.82
C SER A 13 -14.32 -13.96 23.99
N SER A 14 -14.68 -15.25 24.04
CA SER A 14 -13.75 -16.35 23.82
C SER A 14 -14.47 -17.53 23.15
N SER A 15 -14.35 -17.59 21.83
CA SER A 15 -14.73 -18.79 21.08
C SER A 15 -13.77 -19.00 19.91
N GLY A 16 -12.97 -20.07 20.01
CA GLY A 16 -12.84 -21.09 18.97
C GLY A 16 -12.17 -20.76 17.64
N LYS A 17 -11.02 -21.42 17.46
CA LYS A 17 -10.53 -22.11 16.24
C LYS A 17 -9.68 -21.31 15.22
N LYS A 18 -8.45 -21.83 15.10
CA LYS A 18 -7.70 -22.19 13.87
C LYS A 18 -7.25 -21.06 12.93
N THR A 19 -5.96 -20.76 12.98
CA THR A 19 -5.15 -20.19 11.88
C THR A 19 -3.94 -21.10 11.68
N VAL A 20 -3.98 -22.04 10.74
CA VAL A 20 -3.62 -21.91 9.31
C VAL A 20 -2.17 -21.43 9.14
N CYS A 21 -1.31 -22.40 8.77
CA CYS A 21 0.06 -22.23 8.36
C CYS A 21 0.18 -21.32 7.12
N LEU A 22 1.08 -20.34 7.17
CA LEU A 22 1.54 -19.63 5.98
C LEU A 22 2.89 -20.18 5.53
N TYR A 23 2.83 -20.86 4.39
CA TYR A 23 3.94 -21.21 3.52
C TYR A 23 4.74 -19.97 3.12
N SER A 24 6.07 -20.06 3.19
CA SER A 24 6.98 -19.14 2.49
C SER A 24 7.71 -19.92 1.40
N ALA A 25 7.34 -19.62 0.15
CA ALA A 25 7.94 -20.13 -1.06
C ALA A 25 9.36 -19.57 -1.25
N ALA A 26 10.36 -20.44 -1.29
CA ALA A 26 11.73 -20.10 -1.68
C ALA A 26 11.89 -20.30 -3.20
N ARG A 27 12.42 -19.26 -3.87
CA ARG A 27 12.76 -19.25 -5.30
C ARG A 27 13.96 -20.14 -5.57
N ALA A 28 13.79 -21.09 -6.48
CA ALA A 28 14.86 -21.86 -7.11
C ALA A 28 15.54 -21.08 -8.24
N ARG A 29 16.87 -21.18 -8.33
CA ARG A 29 17.66 -21.09 -9.57
C ARG A 29 18.74 -22.18 -9.47
N GLY A 30 18.77 -23.08 -10.45
CA GLY A 30 19.74 -24.18 -10.61
C GLY A 30 21.15 -23.70 -10.95
N ALA A 31 22.17 -24.55 -11.10
CA ALA A 31 22.20 -26.00 -11.27
C ALA A 31 23.56 -26.56 -10.82
N GLY A 32 23.61 -27.88 -10.55
CA GLY A 32 24.83 -28.64 -10.30
C GLY A 32 24.48 -30.03 -9.79
N MET A 33 24.27 -30.98 -10.69
CA MET A 33 23.95 -32.38 -10.37
C MET A 33 25.13 -33.05 -9.65
N PHE A 34 24.91 -33.53 -8.42
CA PHE A 34 25.76 -34.55 -7.81
C PHE A 34 24.87 -35.68 -7.32
N LYS A 35 25.11 -36.88 -7.86
CA LYS A 35 24.43 -38.13 -7.48
C LYS A 35 24.71 -38.41 -6.00
N LEU A 36 23.67 -38.37 -5.16
CA LEU A 36 23.75 -38.85 -3.78
C LEU A 36 23.48 -40.36 -3.77
N THR A 37 24.53 -41.14 -3.56
CA THR A 37 24.40 -42.55 -3.16
C THR A 37 23.91 -42.59 -1.72
N LEU A 38 22.75 -43.22 -1.49
CA LEU A 38 22.29 -43.54 -0.12
C LEU A 38 23.26 -44.58 0.48
N ARG A 39 23.81 -44.29 1.67
CA ARG A 39 24.47 -45.27 2.52
C ARG A 39 23.60 -45.58 3.74
N PRO A 40 23.48 -46.85 4.15
CA PRO A 40 22.55 -47.26 5.21
C PRO A 40 23.08 -46.89 6.60
N ALA A 41 22.15 -46.58 7.50
CA ALA A 41 22.42 -46.32 8.91
C ALA A 41 22.62 -47.64 9.67
N VAL A 42 23.83 -47.89 10.17
CA VAL A 42 24.11 -48.98 11.11
C VAL A 42 23.94 -48.43 12.53
N ARG A 43 22.96 -48.94 13.26
CA ARG A 43 22.81 -48.76 14.71
C ARG A 43 23.92 -49.56 15.40
N ARG A 44 24.65 -48.94 16.33
CA ARG A 44 25.50 -49.65 17.29
C ARG A 44 24.82 -49.55 18.66
N ASP A 45 24.50 -50.70 19.23
CA ASP A 45 24.05 -50.84 20.61
C ASP A 45 25.22 -50.54 21.58
N PRO A 46 24.96 -50.00 22.78
CA PRO A 46 25.99 -49.70 23.78
C PRO A 46 26.40 -50.96 24.58
N PRO A 47 27.66 -51.07 25.04
CA PRO A 47 28.09 -52.18 25.90
C PRO A 47 27.64 -51.98 27.36
N ASP A 48 27.44 -53.12 28.02
CA ASP A 48 26.92 -53.34 29.35
C ASP A 48 28.09 -53.56 30.32
N ASP A 49 28.42 -52.54 31.12
CA ASP A 49 29.52 -52.62 32.08
C ASP A 49 28.97 -52.22 33.46
N GLY A 50 28.61 -53.23 34.25
CA GLY A 50 28.18 -53.08 35.65
C GLY A 50 29.32 -52.54 36.52
N VAL A 51 29.06 -51.41 37.19
CA VAL A 51 29.87 -50.92 38.31
C VAL A 51 28.91 -50.50 39.43
N GLU A 52 29.02 -51.17 40.57
CA GLU A 52 28.26 -50.87 41.78
C GLU A 52 28.60 -49.47 42.32
N VAL A 53 27.58 -48.63 42.50
CA VAL A 53 27.71 -47.31 43.14
C VAL A 53 27.27 -47.46 44.59
N ARG A 54 28.24 -47.45 45.52
CA ARG A 54 27.98 -47.16 46.93
C ARG A 54 27.59 -45.69 47.06
N VAL A 55 26.43 -45.45 47.64
CA VAL A 55 25.92 -44.11 47.95
C VAL A 55 26.62 -43.63 49.21
N THR A 56 27.37 -42.53 49.12
CA THR A 56 27.69 -41.69 50.27
C THR A 56 27.07 -40.33 49.98
N GLU A 57 26.08 -39.98 50.78
CA GLU A 57 25.54 -38.63 50.87
C GLU A 57 26.67 -37.71 51.38
N ASP A 58 26.93 -36.61 50.68
CA ASP A 58 27.27 -35.31 51.27
C ASP A 58 27.52 -34.24 50.19
N ASP A 59 26.86 -33.10 50.41
CA ASP A 59 27.20 -31.73 50.05
C ASP A 59 26.97 -31.09 48.66
N ALA A 60 26.41 -29.88 48.78
CA ALA A 60 25.98 -28.95 47.76
C ALA A 60 27.13 -28.29 46.99
N SER A 61 27.03 -28.22 45.64
CA SER A 61 27.31 -27.01 44.83
C SER A 61 27.18 -27.33 43.33
N SER A 62 26.02 -27.07 42.71
CA SER A 62 25.86 -27.21 41.25
C SER A 62 26.49 -26.02 40.50
N LYS A 63 27.83 -25.97 40.42
CA LYS A 63 28.54 -25.08 39.48
C LYS A 63 28.55 -25.73 38.10
N GLY A 64 27.77 -25.17 37.17
CA GLY A 64 27.68 -25.66 35.79
C GLY A 64 29.04 -25.89 35.14
N ALA A 65 29.21 -27.06 34.52
CA ALA A 65 30.43 -27.45 33.82
C ALA A 65 30.78 -26.43 32.73
N LYS A 66 31.79 -25.59 32.98
CA LYS A 66 32.39 -24.72 31.94
C LYS A 66 33.00 -25.63 30.88
N ARG A 67 32.34 -25.75 29.72
CA ARG A 67 32.90 -26.46 28.56
C ARG A 67 34.21 -25.78 28.18
N LYS A 68 35.31 -26.54 28.17
CA LYS A 68 36.65 -26.05 27.79
C LYS A 68 36.57 -25.43 26.38
N ARG A 69 36.85 -24.13 26.29
CA ARG A 69 36.91 -23.41 25.02
C ARG A 69 38.07 -23.99 24.21
N ALA A 70 37.79 -24.51 23.01
CA ALA A 70 38.83 -24.99 22.12
C ALA A 70 39.87 -23.88 21.85
N PRO A 71 41.15 -24.23 21.62
CA PRO A 71 42.22 -23.26 21.42
C PRO A 71 41.84 -22.26 20.32
N PRO A 72 42.12 -20.94 20.50
CA PRO A 72 41.88 -19.97 19.45
C PRO A 72 42.87 -20.22 18.31
N THR A 73 42.51 -21.06 17.35
CA THR A 73 43.31 -21.28 16.15
C THR A 73 43.32 -19.97 15.35
N LYS A 74 44.42 -19.22 15.43
CA LYS A 74 44.70 -18.07 14.57
C LYS A 74 45.03 -18.60 13.16
N GLY A 75 44.01 -18.95 12.39
CA GLY A 75 44.17 -19.41 11.01
C GLY A 75 42.82 -19.52 10.30
N PRO A 76 42.79 -19.38 8.95
CA PRO A 76 41.57 -19.63 8.19
C PRO A 76 41.08 -21.05 8.44
N CYS A 77 39.76 -21.23 8.55
CA CYS A 77 39.20 -22.57 8.66
C CYS A 77 39.42 -23.36 7.37
N GLU A 78 39.24 -24.68 7.43
CA GLU A 78 39.29 -25.59 6.27
C GLU A 78 38.32 -25.20 5.13
N HIS A 79 37.37 -24.30 5.40
CA HIS A 79 36.44 -23.73 4.40
C HIS A 79 36.92 -22.37 3.85
N GLY A 80 38.19 -22.02 4.01
CA GLY A 80 38.82 -20.81 3.48
C GLY A 80 38.46 -19.49 4.20
N VAL A 81 37.72 -19.54 5.31
CA VAL A 81 37.28 -18.32 6.03
C VAL A 81 38.24 -17.99 7.17
N LYS A 82 38.83 -16.80 7.14
CA LYS A 82 39.80 -16.29 8.14
C LYS A 82 39.35 -16.43 9.60
N TYR A 83 38.06 -16.31 9.87
CA TYR A 83 37.49 -16.49 11.20
C TYR A 83 36.42 -17.57 11.18
N ARG A 84 36.60 -18.65 11.96
CA ARG A 84 35.62 -19.73 12.12
C ARG A 84 34.22 -19.24 12.50
N SER A 85 34.11 -18.16 13.27
CA SER A 85 32.83 -17.52 13.61
C SER A 85 32.06 -16.95 12.42
N LYS A 86 32.77 -16.60 11.34
CA LYS A 86 32.20 -16.09 10.08
C LYS A 86 31.94 -17.19 9.04
N CYS A 87 32.47 -18.40 9.27
CA CYS A 87 32.24 -19.54 8.38
C CYS A 87 30.85 -20.13 8.66
N LYS A 88 29.95 -20.10 7.68
CA LYS A 88 28.58 -20.64 7.82
C LYS A 88 28.55 -22.11 8.23
N VAL A 89 29.53 -22.91 7.80
CA VAL A 89 29.62 -24.34 8.13
C VAL A 89 30.19 -24.54 9.54
N CYS A 90 31.29 -23.87 9.89
CA CYS A 90 31.89 -24.02 11.22
C CYS A 90 31.08 -23.37 12.35
N SER A 91 30.34 -22.30 12.06
CA SER A 91 29.56 -21.54 13.05
C SER A 91 28.13 -22.07 13.22
N ALA A 92 27.65 -22.90 12.29
CA ALA A 92 26.38 -23.58 12.41
C ALA A 92 26.42 -24.70 13.45
N CYS A 93 25.28 -24.93 14.07
CA CYS A 93 24.99 -26.11 14.88
C CYS A 93 24.37 -27.21 14.00
N PRO A 94 24.28 -28.46 14.47
CA PRO A 94 23.60 -29.54 13.74
C PRO A 94 22.14 -29.22 13.41
N HIS A 95 21.50 -28.28 14.12
CA HIS A 95 20.13 -27.82 13.86
C HIS A 95 20.04 -26.69 12.81
N GLY A 96 21.11 -26.42 12.06
CA GLY A 96 21.14 -25.45 10.95
C GLY A 96 21.08 -23.97 11.36
N ARG A 97 21.25 -23.66 12.66
CA ARG A 97 21.30 -22.28 13.20
C ARG A 97 22.72 -21.93 13.63
N LEU A 98 23.03 -20.65 13.78
CA LEU A 98 24.29 -20.24 14.42
C LEU A 98 24.34 -20.84 15.84
N ARG A 99 25.47 -21.43 16.26
CA ARG A 99 25.60 -22.08 17.58
C ARG A 99 25.21 -21.16 18.74
N THR A 100 25.48 -19.86 18.65
CA THR A 100 25.09 -18.87 19.66
C THR A 100 23.59 -18.57 19.68
N GLN A 101 22.88 -18.87 18.59
CA GLN A 101 21.45 -18.60 18.36
C GLN A 101 20.61 -19.87 18.25
N CYS A 102 21.09 -21.00 18.77
CA CYS A 102 20.33 -22.24 18.79
C CYS A 102 19.84 -22.52 20.20
N LYS A 103 18.51 -22.59 20.38
CA LYS A 103 17.88 -22.94 21.67
C LYS A 103 18.28 -24.35 22.11
N GLU A 104 18.20 -25.32 21.21
CA GLU A 104 18.51 -26.74 21.46
C GLU A 104 19.99 -26.99 21.78
N CYS A 105 20.89 -26.09 21.36
CA CYS A 105 22.31 -26.15 21.73
C CYS A 105 22.66 -25.30 22.96
N GLY A 106 21.69 -24.65 23.62
CA GLY A 106 21.95 -23.75 24.73
C GLY A 106 22.75 -22.50 24.34
N GLY A 107 22.54 -21.99 23.11
CA GLY A 107 23.27 -20.85 22.57
C GLY A 107 23.19 -19.62 23.47
N SER A 108 24.32 -18.92 23.63
CA SER A 108 24.47 -17.81 24.58
C SER A 108 23.57 -16.60 24.30
N GLU A 109 23.08 -16.42 23.06
CA GLU A 109 22.23 -15.29 22.69
C GLU A 109 20.74 -15.57 22.87
N ILE A 110 20.32 -16.83 23.03
CA ILE A 110 18.90 -17.23 23.15
C ILE A 110 18.63 -17.80 24.54
N CYS A 111 17.52 -17.39 25.15
CA CYS A 111 17.06 -17.98 26.41
C CYS A 111 16.24 -19.26 26.16
N GLU A 112 15.93 -19.98 27.24
CA GLU A 112 15.01 -21.11 27.20
C GLU A 112 13.63 -20.76 26.63
N HIS A 113 13.18 -19.51 26.72
CA HIS A 113 11.96 -19.02 26.10
C HIS A 113 12.06 -18.81 24.57
N GLY A 114 13.19 -19.14 23.94
CA GLY A 114 13.40 -19.00 22.49
C GLY A 114 13.54 -17.55 22.01
N ARG A 115 13.61 -16.59 22.94
CA ARG A 115 13.82 -15.16 22.67
C ARG A 115 15.30 -14.80 22.81
N ARG A 116 15.73 -13.70 22.21
CA ARG A 116 17.08 -13.16 22.47
C ARG A 116 17.20 -12.82 23.96
N ARG A 117 18.22 -13.32 24.67
CA ARG A 117 18.41 -13.10 26.12
C ARG A 117 18.39 -11.61 26.47
N TYR A 118 19.05 -10.79 25.68
CA TYR A 118 19.07 -9.32 25.83
C TYR A 118 17.67 -8.69 25.88
N SER A 119 16.68 -9.29 25.20
CA SER A 119 15.32 -8.77 25.07
C SER A 119 14.26 -9.69 25.68
N CYS A 120 14.65 -10.64 26.56
CA CYS A 120 13.70 -11.53 27.18
C CYS A 120 13.27 -10.99 28.54
N LYS A 121 11.97 -10.65 28.68
CA LYS A 121 11.41 -10.13 29.93
C LYS A 121 11.48 -11.17 31.06
N GLU A 122 11.12 -12.42 30.75
CA GLU A 122 11.10 -13.53 31.71
C GLU A 122 12.51 -13.90 32.23
N CYS A 123 13.56 -13.61 31.46
CA CYS A 123 14.94 -13.83 31.89
C CYS A 123 15.64 -12.58 32.44
N GLY A 124 14.91 -11.48 32.68
CA GLY A 124 15.52 -10.23 33.14
C GLY A 124 16.54 -9.63 32.15
N GLY A 125 16.29 -9.80 30.84
CA GLY A 125 17.20 -9.34 29.78
C GLY A 125 17.58 -7.88 29.92
N SER A 126 18.87 -7.57 29.82
CA SER A 126 19.42 -6.23 30.09
C SER A 126 18.89 -5.11 29.18
N GLY A 127 18.22 -5.44 28.09
CA GLY A 127 17.54 -4.52 27.18
C GLY A 127 16.09 -4.17 27.56
N ILE A 128 15.52 -4.81 28.57
CA ILE A 128 14.16 -4.53 29.08
C ILE A 128 14.26 -3.99 30.50
N CYS A 129 13.52 -2.93 30.80
CA CYS A 129 13.43 -2.42 32.18
C CYS A 129 12.32 -3.11 32.97
N GLU A 130 12.26 -2.84 34.27
CA GLU A 130 11.20 -3.33 35.17
C GLU A 130 9.79 -2.98 34.68
N HIS A 131 9.62 -1.84 34.00
CA HIS A 131 8.37 -1.41 33.37
C HIS A 131 8.00 -2.22 32.11
N GLY A 132 8.76 -3.25 31.74
CA GLY A 132 8.52 -4.10 30.57
C GLY A 132 8.75 -3.40 29.21
N ARG A 133 9.32 -2.19 29.22
CA ARG A 133 9.65 -1.43 28.01
C ARG A 133 11.13 -1.65 27.64
N VAL A 134 11.47 -1.36 26.38
CA VAL A 134 12.89 -1.32 25.97
C VAL A 134 13.59 -0.27 26.82
N ARG A 135 14.64 -0.67 27.55
CA ARG A 135 15.28 0.15 28.61
C ARG A 135 15.77 1.50 28.08
N SER A 136 16.32 1.55 26.86
CA SER A 136 16.75 2.80 26.20
C SER A 136 15.58 3.74 25.84
N LYS A 137 14.36 3.22 25.75
CA LYS A 137 13.12 3.94 25.43
C LYS A 137 12.15 4.03 26.61
N CYS A 138 12.62 3.81 27.83
CA CYS A 138 11.77 3.93 29.01
C CYS A 138 11.99 5.30 29.65
N LYS A 139 10.94 6.13 29.72
CA LYS A 139 10.99 7.45 30.38
C LYS A 139 11.27 7.31 31.88
N GLU A 140 10.55 6.39 32.53
CA GLU A 140 10.64 6.12 33.97
C GLU A 140 12.03 5.61 34.40
N CYS A 141 12.78 4.97 33.49
CA CYS A 141 14.16 4.53 33.76
C CYS A 141 15.23 5.48 33.23
N GLY A 142 14.89 6.70 32.80
CA GLY A 142 15.84 7.65 32.24
C GLY A 142 16.52 7.17 30.95
N GLY A 143 15.84 6.32 30.18
CA GLY A 143 16.37 5.68 28.98
C GLY A 143 17.02 6.70 28.04
N GLY A 144 18.27 6.44 27.66
CA GLY A 144 19.12 7.39 26.94
C GLY A 144 18.58 7.90 25.58
N SER A 145 17.53 7.28 25.05
CA SER A 145 16.85 7.71 23.83
C SER A 145 15.67 8.66 24.07
N ILE A 146 15.23 8.88 25.31
CA ILE A 146 14.09 9.74 25.67
C ILE A 146 14.55 10.99 26.43
N CYS A 147 14.09 12.18 26.01
CA CYS A 147 14.33 13.41 26.75
C CYS A 147 13.36 13.58 27.92
N GLU A 148 13.60 14.58 28.77
CA GLU A 148 12.71 14.98 29.86
C GLU A 148 11.26 15.23 29.38
N HIS A 149 11.08 15.74 28.15
CA HIS A 149 9.78 15.94 27.50
C HIS A 149 9.06 14.63 27.10
N GLY A 150 9.62 13.46 27.36
CA GLY A 150 9.03 12.16 27.03
C GLY A 150 9.04 11.81 25.53
N ARG A 151 9.70 12.64 24.71
CA ARG A 151 9.89 12.40 23.27
C ARG A 151 11.23 11.71 23.02
N ILE A 152 11.41 11.10 21.85
CA ILE A 152 12.74 10.59 21.46
C ILE A 152 13.69 11.79 21.34
N ARG A 153 14.85 11.75 22.01
CA ARG A 153 15.81 12.88 22.09
C ARG A 153 16.16 13.42 20.71
N SER A 154 16.43 12.53 19.76
CA SER A 154 16.80 12.92 18.39
C SER A 154 15.70 13.68 17.66
N THR A 155 14.43 13.49 18.01
CA THR A 155 13.27 14.14 17.37
C THR A 155 12.64 15.23 18.23
N CYS A 156 13.20 15.51 19.41
CA CYS A 156 12.64 16.52 20.31
C CYS A 156 13.13 17.90 19.91
N LYS A 157 12.21 18.76 19.43
CA LYS A 157 12.50 20.16 19.09
C LYS A 157 13.01 20.94 20.31
N GLU A 158 12.38 20.77 21.47
CA GLU A 158 12.72 21.45 22.73
C GLU A 158 14.12 21.09 23.25
N CYS A 159 14.62 19.89 22.95
CA CYS A 159 15.98 19.48 23.32
C CYS A 159 17.02 19.69 22.21
N GLY A 160 16.69 20.41 21.13
CA GLY A 160 17.59 20.60 19.99
C GLY A 160 17.93 19.30 19.23
N GLY A 161 17.04 18.30 19.29
CA GLY A 161 17.23 17.01 18.64
C GLY A 161 17.56 17.16 17.15
N GLY A 162 18.70 16.59 16.72
CA GLY A 162 19.26 16.80 15.37
C GLY A 162 18.38 16.34 14.20
N ALA A 163 17.29 15.60 14.44
CA ALA A 163 16.41 15.13 13.38
C ALA A 163 15.37 16.18 12.94
N ILE A 164 15.03 17.16 13.78
CA ILE A 164 14.06 18.22 13.47
C ILE A 164 14.82 19.54 13.28
N CYS A 165 14.42 20.35 12.31
CA CYS A 165 14.94 21.71 12.15
C CYS A 165 14.06 22.75 12.86
N GLU A 166 14.52 23.99 12.91
CA GLU A 166 13.77 25.11 13.52
C GLU A 166 12.35 25.28 12.94
N HIS A 167 12.18 24.98 11.65
CA HIS A 167 10.91 24.97 10.92
C HIS A 167 9.93 23.83 11.34
N GLY A 168 10.29 22.99 12.32
CA GLY A 168 9.43 21.90 12.81
C GLY A 168 9.29 20.73 11.84
N ARG A 169 10.08 20.70 10.77
CA ARG A 169 10.14 19.60 9.79
C ARG A 169 11.34 18.71 10.07
N GLU A 170 11.30 17.46 9.61
CA GLU A 170 12.50 16.62 9.62
C GLU A 170 13.60 17.28 8.79
N ARG A 171 14.78 17.47 9.39
CA ARG A 171 15.89 18.29 8.85
C ARG A 171 16.30 17.83 7.45
N TYR A 172 16.34 16.52 7.23
CA TYR A 172 16.71 15.92 5.94
C TYR A 172 15.64 16.09 4.84
N TRP A 173 14.41 16.48 5.20
CA TRP A 173 13.31 16.83 4.31
C TRP A 173 13.03 18.34 4.20
N CYS A 174 13.65 19.16 5.04
CA CYS A 174 13.36 20.58 5.07
C CYS A 174 14.03 21.31 3.91
N ARG A 175 13.23 21.92 3.04
CA ARG A 175 13.72 22.73 1.92
C ARG A 175 14.50 23.96 2.38
N GLU A 176 13.98 24.66 3.39
CA GLU A 176 14.58 25.88 3.94
C GLU A 176 15.95 25.61 4.58
N CYS A 177 16.17 24.40 5.13
CA CYS A 177 17.46 23.99 5.70
C CYS A 177 18.39 23.25 4.72
N GLY A 178 18.07 23.21 3.42
CA GLY A 178 18.87 22.45 2.44
C GLY A 178 18.91 20.94 2.70
N GLY A 179 17.81 20.37 3.20
CA GLY A 179 17.70 18.97 3.59
C GLY A 179 18.18 18.02 2.51
N SER A 180 18.99 17.03 2.89
CA SER A 180 19.73 16.15 1.98
C SER A 180 18.87 15.33 0.99
N GLN A 181 17.57 15.19 1.24
CA GLN A 181 16.63 14.48 0.36
C GLN A 181 15.88 15.38 -0.63
N ILE A 182 15.97 16.69 -0.49
CA ILE A 182 15.36 17.67 -1.40
C ILE A 182 16.47 18.28 -2.27
N CYS A 183 16.21 18.41 -3.57
CA CYS A 183 17.10 19.17 -4.46
C CYS A 183 16.70 20.65 -4.50
N GLU A 184 17.54 21.47 -5.12
CA GLU A 184 17.29 22.91 -5.34
C GLU A 184 15.94 23.18 -6.03
N HIS A 185 15.50 22.27 -6.92
CA HIS A 185 14.20 22.31 -7.60
C HIS A 185 13.00 22.03 -6.67
N GLY A 186 13.20 21.85 -5.35
CA GLY A 186 12.15 21.56 -4.38
C GLY A 186 11.52 20.16 -4.51
N ARG A 187 12.11 19.29 -5.34
CA ARG A 187 11.66 17.90 -5.54
C ARG A 187 12.50 16.95 -4.70
N ARG A 188 11.98 15.75 -4.44
CA ARG A 188 12.80 14.68 -3.84
C ARG A 188 13.96 14.38 -4.77
N ARG A 189 15.21 14.50 -4.28
CA ARG A 189 16.45 14.38 -5.06
C ARG A 189 16.51 13.08 -5.87
N ILE A 190 16.04 11.96 -5.29
CA ILE A 190 15.98 10.66 -5.99
C ILE A 190 15.01 10.64 -7.20
N GLN A 191 14.05 11.56 -7.26
CA GLN A 191 12.99 11.62 -8.28
C GLN A 191 13.12 12.85 -9.19
N CYS A 192 14.10 13.71 -8.95
CA CYS A 192 14.31 14.91 -9.75
C CYS A 192 14.97 14.52 -11.07
N LYS A 193 14.34 14.87 -12.20
CA LYS A 193 14.88 14.64 -13.53
C LYS A 193 16.07 15.56 -13.81
N GLU A 194 15.96 16.84 -13.44
CA GLU A 194 16.98 17.86 -13.66
C GLU A 194 18.29 17.55 -12.90
N CYS A 195 18.19 16.99 -11.69
CA CYS A 195 19.37 16.58 -10.91
C CYS A 195 19.88 15.17 -11.23
N GLY A 196 19.39 14.51 -12.30
CA GLY A 196 19.80 13.13 -12.62
C GLY A 196 19.47 12.11 -11.53
N GLY A 197 18.38 12.32 -10.78
CA GLY A 197 18.02 11.53 -9.61
C GLY A 197 18.05 10.03 -9.87
N SER A 198 18.63 9.26 -8.92
CA SER A 198 18.84 7.81 -9.05
C SER A 198 17.56 6.96 -9.24
N GLY A 199 16.38 7.56 -9.09
CA GLY A 199 15.08 6.95 -9.36
C GLY A 199 14.54 7.21 -10.76
N ILE A 200 15.19 8.04 -11.59
CA ILE A 200 14.78 8.40 -12.97
C ILE A 200 15.76 7.78 -13.97
N CYS A 201 15.26 7.09 -15.00
CA CYS A 201 16.10 6.55 -16.08
C CYS A 201 16.43 7.62 -17.11
N GLU A 202 17.34 7.29 -18.03
CA GLU A 202 17.66 8.11 -19.22
C GLU A 202 16.41 8.49 -20.03
N HIS A 203 15.40 7.63 -20.09
CA HIS A 203 14.10 7.90 -20.73
C HIS A 203 13.22 8.92 -19.98
N GLY A 204 13.71 9.54 -18.91
CA GLY A 204 12.97 10.51 -18.09
C GLY A 204 11.80 9.92 -17.29
N ARG A 205 11.64 8.60 -17.29
CA ARG A 205 10.60 7.88 -16.53
C ARG A 205 11.18 7.38 -15.20
N ARG A 206 10.32 7.11 -14.22
CA ARG A 206 10.77 6.47 -12.96
C ARG A 206 11.35 5.08 -13.28
N ARG A 207 12.62 4.80 -12.97
CA ARG A 207 13.34 3.54 -13.29
C ARG A 207 12.51 2.30 -13.02
N SER A 208 11.93 2.21 -11.82
CA SER A 208 11.08 1.06 -11.43
C SER A 208 9.86 0.82 -12.31
N ARG A 209 9.41 1.80 -13.10
CA ARG A 209 8.24 1.76 -13.98
C ARG A 209 8.60 1.86 -15.48
N CYS A 210 9.87 2.02 -15.81
CA CYS A 210 10.28 2.14 -17.21
C CYS A 210 10.33 0.75 -17.84
N LYS A 211 9.62 0.58 -18.97
CA LYS A 211 9.63 -0.69 -19.73
C LYS A 211 10.98 -0.91 -20.40
N GLU A 212 11.52 0.13 -21.06
CA GLU A 212 12.80 0.08 -21.78
C GLU A 212 13.98 -0.29 -20.85
N CYS A 213 13.98 0.17 -19.60
CA CYS A 213 15.02 -0.18 -18.62
C CYS A 213 14.73 -1.47 -17.82
N GLY A 214 13.74 -2.29 -18.21
CA GLY A 214 13.38 -3.50 -17.47
C GLY A 214 12.93 -3.26 -16.03
N GLY A 215 12.27 -2.11 -15.78
CA GLY A 215 11.91 -1.63 -14.46
C GLY A 215 11.26 -2.70 -13.58
N SER A 216 11.67 -2.78 -12.32
CA SER A 216 11.29 -3.87 -11.39
C SER A 216 9.78 -4.06 -11.16
N ARG A 217 8.95 -3.07 -11.51
CA ARG A 217 7.48 -3.17 -11.42
C ARG A 217 6.80 -3.55 -12.73
N ILE A 218 7.52 -3.64 -13.84
CA ILE A 218 7.02 -4.00 -15.18
C ILE A 218 7.44 -5.45 -15.49
N CYS A 219 6.50 -6.27 -15.96
CA CYS A 219 6.81 -7.63 -16.41
C CYS A 219 7.30 -7.62 -17.86
N GLU A 220 7.76 -8.78 -18.34
CA GLU A 220 8.13 -8.99 -19.74
C GLU A 220 6.99 -8.64 -20.71
N HIS A 221 5.73 -8.86 -20.32
CA HIS A 221 4.54 -8.47 -21.07
C HIS A 221 4.28 -6.94 -21.12
N GLY A 222 5.17 -6.11 -20.56
CA GLY A 222 5.03 -4.65 -20.53
C GLY A 222 3.92 -4.12 -19.61
N ARG A 223 3.24 -5.00 -18.85
CA ARG A 223 2.21 -4.64 -17.87
C ARG A 223 2.84 -4.48 -16.48
N ARG A 224 2.12 -3.86 -15.53
CA ARG A 224 2.56 -3.84 -14.13
C ARG A 224 2.56 -5.28 -13.58
N ARG A 225 3.68 -5.78 -13.04
CA ARG A 225 3.82 -7.13 -12.46
C ARG A 225 2.71 -7.45 -11.48
N TYR A 226 2.35 -6.50 -10.62
CA TYR A 226 1.27 -6.66 -9.64
C TYR A 226 -0.08 -7.03 -10.29
N SER A 227 -0.37 -6.51 -11.48
CA SER A 227 -1.67 -6.68 -12.15
C SER A 227 -1.60 -7.59 -13.38
N CYS A 228 -0.46 -8.20 -13.67
CA CYS A 228 -0.29 -9.01 -14.86
C CYS A 228 -0.83 -10.42 -14.61
N LYS A 229 -1.89 -10.79 -15.32
CA LYS A 229 -2.49 -12.13 -15.27
C LYS A 229 -1.49 -13.22 -15.73
N GLU A 230 -0.82 -13.00 -16.86
CA GLU A 230 0.15 -13.93 -17.45
C GLU A 230 1.35 -14.22 -16.51
N CYS A 231 1.76 -13.25 -15.68
CA CYS A 231 2.84 -13.46 -14.70
C CYS A 231 2.34 -13.93 -13.32
N GLY A 232 1.05 -14.23 -13.14
CA GLY A 232 0.48 -14.56 -11.84
C GLY A 232 0.60 -13.43 -10.81
N GLY A 233 0.45 -12.18 -11.26
CA GLY A 233 0.61 -10.98 -10.43
C GLY A 233 -0.21 -11.04 -9.13
N SER A 234 0.38 -10.60 -8.01
CA SER A 234 -0.25 -10.69 -6.69
C SER A 234 -1.55 -9.87 -6.52
N GLY A 235 -1.89 -9.02 -7.49
CA GLY A 235 -3.16 -8.30 -7.57
C GLY A 235 -4.28 -9.02 -8.32
N ILE A 236 -3.99 -10.15 -8.99
CA ILE A 236 -4.96 -10.96 -9.74
C ILE A 236 -5.10 -12.33 -9.07
N CYS A 237 -6.34 -12.76 -8.82
CA CYS A 237 -6.60 -14.09 -8.27
C CYS A 237 -6.62 -15.17 -9.36
N GLU A 238 -6.72 -16.43 -8.95
CA GLU A 238 -6.85 -17.58 -9.87
C GLU A 238 -8.06 -17.46 -10.81
N HIS A 239 -9.15 -16.83 -10.35
CA HIS A 239 -10.33 -16.53 -11.16
C HIS A 239 -10.11 -15.42 -12.21
N GLY A 240 -8.88 -14.90 -12.35
CA GLY A 240 -8.54 -13.84 -13.31
C GLY A 240 -9.13 -12.45 -12.98
N ARG A 241 -9.77 -12.30 -11.81
CA ARG A 241 -10.33 -11.04 -11.32
C ARG A 241 -9.31 -10.31 -10.44
N VAL A 242 -9.51 -9.00 -10.24
CA VAL A 242 -8.72 -8.24 -9.24
C VAL A 242 -8.96 -8.88 -7.88
N ARG A 243 -7.89 -9.38 -7.23
CA ARG A 243 -7.96 -10.22 -6.03
C ARG A 243 -8.75 -9.53 -4.90
N SER A 244 -8.60 -8.22 -4.73
CA SER A 244 -9.37 -7.47 -3.72
C SER A 244 -10.86 -7.38 -4.00
N LYS A 245 -11.28 -7.51 -5.27
CA LYS A 245 -12.68 -7.44 -5.72
C LYS A 245 -13.29 -8.82 -6.00
N CYS A 246 -12.53 -9.90 -5.83
CA CYS A 246 -13.02 -11.24 -6.12
C CYS A 246 -13.83 -11.77 -4.94
N LYS A 247 -15.13 -12.02 -5.14
CA LYS A 247 -16.02 -12.62 -4.13
C LYS A 247 -15.56 -14.02 -3.74
N GLU A 248 -15.25 -14.86 -4.73
CA GLU A 248 -14.81 -16.26 -4.54
C GLU A 248 -13.51 -16.37 -3.73
N CYS A 249 -12.61 -15.38 -3.81
CA CYS A 249 -11.38 -15.35 -3.01
C CYS A 249 -11.52 -14.60 -1.68
N GLY A 250 -12.73 -14.17 -1.28
CA GLY A 250 -12.94 -13.35 -0.08
C GLY A 250 -12.22 -11.99 -0.15
N GLY A 251 -12.08 -11.43 -1.36
CA GLY A 251 -11.36 -10.19 -1.60
C GLY A 251 -11.81 -9.08 -0.66
N GLY A 252 -10.85 -8.43 0.01
CA GLY A 252 -11.13 -7.48 1.11
C GLY A 252 -12.02 -6.27 0.76
N SER A 253 -12.27 -6.01 -0.52
CA SER A 253 -13.17 -4.94 -0.98
C SER A 253 -14.64 -5.38 -1.05
N ILE A 254 -14.93 -6.68 -1.08
CA ILE A 254 -16.29 -7.24 -1.18
C ILE A 254 -16.64 -7.92 0.15
N CYS A 255 -17.90 -7.79 0.59
CA CYS A 255 -18.42 -8.53 1.75
C CYS A 255 -19.07 -9.84 1.33
N GLU A 256 -19.45 -10.67 2.30
CA GLU A 256 -20.18 -11.93 2.07
C GLU A 256 -21.48 -11.71 1.27
N HIS A 257 -22.15 -10.57 1.45
CA HIS A 257 -23.34 -10.14 0.70
C HIS A 257 -23.06 -9.80 -0.78
N GLY A 258 -21.81 -9.91 -1.27
CA GLY A 258 -21.45 -9.62 -2.66
C GLY A 258 -21.44 -8.12 -3.02
N ARG A 259 -21.62 -7.23 -2.05
CA ARG A 259 -21.53 -5.77 -2.22
C ARG A 259 -20.13 -5.27 -1.86
N GLU A 260 -19.75 -4.09 -2.34
CA GLU A 260 -18.54 -3.43 -1.84
C GLU A 260 -18.67 -3.19 -0.34
N ARG A 261 -17.70 -3.65 0.46
CA ARG A 261 -17.78 -3.68 1.93
C ARG A 261 -18.05 -2.30 2.52
N HIS A 262 -17.42 -1.26 1.96
CA HIS A 262 -17.62 0.12 2.39
C HIS A 262 -19.01 0.69 2.02
N ARG A 263 -19.76 0.03 1.13
CA ARG A 263 -21.13 0.36 0.71
C ARG A 263 -22.16 -0.67 1.19
N CYS A 264 -21.78 -1.62 2.04
CA CYS A 264 -22.72 -2.63 2.49
C CYS A 264 -23.36 -2.17 3.80
N LYS A 265 -24.68 -1.96 3.80
CA LYS A 265 -25.44 -1.62 5.01
C LYS A 265 -25.31 -2.71 6.08
N GLU A 266 -25.51 -3.97 5.69
CA GLU A 266 -25.46 -5.15 6.57
C GLU A 266 -24.08 -5.35 7.22
N CYS A 267 -23.00 -4.90 6.58
CA CYS A 267 -21.65 -4.96 7.15
C CYS A 267 -21.20 -3.67 7.85
N GLY A 268 -22.09 -2.70 8.07
CA GLY A 268 -21.72 -1.41 8.66
C GLY A 268 -20.73 -0.60 7.81
N GLY A 269 -20.81 -0.72 6.48
CA GLY A 269 -19.90 -0.08 5.54
C GLY A 269 -19.75 1.43 5.79
N SER A 270 -18.51 1.93 5.80
CA SER A 270 -18.20 3.31 6.20
C SER A 270 -18.91 4.41 5.41
N GLN A 271 -19.34 4.14 4.17
CA GLN A 271 -20.04 5.13 3.33
C GLN A 271 -21.56 5.13 3.49
N ILE A 272 -22.14 4.12 4.14
CA ILE A 272 -23.59 4.02 4.35
C ILE A 272 -23.90 4.17 5.85
N CYS A 273 -24.97 4.90 6.16
CA CYS A 273 -25.49 4.97 7.52
C CYS A 273 -26.52 3.86 7.78
N GLU A 274 -26.94 3.70 9.03
CA GLU A 274 -28.00 2.77 9.42
C GLU A 274 -29.33 3.02 8.69
N HIS A 275 -29.57 4.25 8.22
CA HIS A 275 -30.73 4.61 7.38
C HIS A 275 -30.61 4.13 5.93
N GLY A 276 -29.54 3.43 5.54
CA GLY A 276 -29.32 2.94 4.17
C GLY A 276 -28.98 4.04 3.15
N ARG A 277 -28.78 5.28 3.61
CA ARG A 277 -28.36 6.42 2.78
C ARG A 277 -26.84 6.58 2.82
N GLN A 278 -26.28 7.28 1.82
CA GLN A 278 -24.87 7.68 1.89
C GLN A 278 -24.66 8.55 3.14
N ARG A 279 -23.74 8.16 4.02
CA ARG A 279 -23.54 8.77 5.34
C ARG A 279 -23.32 10.29 5.25
N HIS A 280 -22.53 10.74 4.27
CA HIS A 280 -22.30 12.17 4.05
C HIS A 280 -23.53 12.94 3.54
N ARG A 281 -24.58 12.27 3.04
CA ARG A 281 -25.84 12.88 2.56
C ARG A 281 -27.02 12.64 3.50
N CYS A 282 -26.82 11.91 4.59
CA CYS A 282 -27.90 11.58 5.49
C CYS A 282 -28.13 12.73 6.47
N LYS A 283 -29.30 13.37 6.39
CA LYS A 283 -29.71 14.44 7.30
C LYS A 283 -29.80 13.93 8.75
N GLU A 284 -30.40 12.76 8.95
CA GLU A 284 -30.57 12.12 10.26
C GLU A 284 -29.24 11.79 10.95
N CYS A 285 -28.16 11.56 10.19
CA CYS A 285 -26.82 11.31 10.74
C CYS A 285 -25.93 12.56 10.80
N GLY A 286 -26.45 13.76 10.53
CA GLY A 286 -25.64 14.98 10.44
C GLY A 286 -24.55 14.90 9.36
N GLY A 287 -24.82 14.22 8.25
CA GLY A 287 -23.83 13.96 7.20
C GLY A 287 -23.15 15.26 6.71
N SER A 288 -21.83 15.21 6.52
CA SER A 288 -21.02 16.40 6.19
C SER A 288 -21.46 17.17 4.93
N GLY A 289 -22.17 16.51 4.02
CA GLY A 289 -22.74 17.09 2.80
C GLY A 289 -24.11 17.75 2.98
N ILE A 290 -24.70 17.72 4.16
CA ILE A 290 -25.93 18.44 4.53
C ILE A 290 -25.55 19.63 5.43
N CYS A 291 -26.17 20.78 5.19
CA CYS A 291 -26.03 21.95 6.07
C CYS A 291 -27.09 21.94 7.18
N GLU A 292 -26.95 22.85 8.15
CA GLU A 292 -27.94 23.04 9.22
C GLU A 292 -29.35 23.35 8.69
N HIS A 293 -29.44 24.01 7.52
CA HIS A 293 -30.70 24.28 6.82
C HIS A 293 -31.34 23.03 6.16
N GLY A 294 -30.76 21.84 6.37
CA GLY A 294 -31.28 20.57 5.83
C GLY A 294 -31.15 20.40 4.32
N ARG A 295 -30.44 21.31 3.63
CA ARG A 295 -30.16 21.26 2.19
C ARG A 295 -28.77 20.66 1.94
N GLN A 296 -28.49 20.23 0.71
CA GLN A 296 -27.11 19.87 0.34
C GLN A 296 -26.21 21.10 0.52
N ARG A 297 -25.14 20.97 1.30
CA ARG A 297 -24.24 22.07 1.66
C ARG A 297 -23.67 22.78 0.43
N SER A 298 -23.36 22.06 -0.64
CA SER A 298 -22.89 22.64 -1.91
C SER A 298 -23.96 23.45 -2.65
N GLN A 299 -25.24 23.22 -2.38
CA GLN A 299 -26.41 23.87 -3.00
C GLN A 299 -27.14 24.79 -2.02
N CYS A 300 -26.59 25.06 -0.84
CA CYS A 300 -27.22 25.94 0.13
C CYS A 300 -26.72 27.36 -0.11
N LYS A 301 -27.62 28.27 -0.51
CA LYS A 301 -27.33 29.70 -0.66
C LYS A 301 -26.85 30.32 0.66
N GLU A 302 -27.58 30.05 1.74
CA GLU A 302 -27.30 30.57 3.09
C GLU A 302 -25.94 30.11 3.65
N CYS A 303 -25.44 28.93 3.23
CA CYS A 303 -24.11 28.45 3.61
C CYS A 303 -23.00 28.79 2.60
N GLY A 304 -23.27 29.63 1.59
CA GLY A 304 -22.30 29.96 0.54
C GLY A 304 -21.86 28.75 -0.31
N GLY A 305 -22.75 27.77 -0.48
CA GLY A 305 -22.48 26.50 -1.13
C GLY A 305 -21.78 26.63 -2.48
N SER A 306 -20.77 25.79 -2.74
CA SER A 306 -19.87 25.91 -3.89
C SER A 306 -20.53 25.91 -5.27
N ARG A 307 -21.76 25.38 -5.41
CA ARG A 307 -22.51 25.37 -6.68
C ARG A 307 -23.40 26.59 -6.88
N ILE A 308 -23.72 27.35 -5.83
CA ILE A 308 -24.66 28.46 -5.89
C ILE A 308 -23.93 29.77 -5.54
N SER A 309 -24.20 30.83 -6.29
CA SER A 309 -23.74 32.17 -5.97
C SER A 309 -24.60 32.81 -4.88
N GLU A 310 -24.13 33.90 -4.29
CA GLU A 310 -24.93 34.72 -3.37
C GLU A 310 -26.22 35.28 -4.01
N HIS A 311 -26.30 35.30 -5.35
CA HIS A 311 -27.50 35.66 -6.11
C HIS A 311 -28.49 34.49 -6.31
N GLY A 312 -28.22 33.31 -5.73
CA GLY A 312 -29.11 32.14 -5.83
C GLY A 312 -29.10 31.44 -7.19
N ARG A 313 -28.16 31.80 -8.08
CA ARG A 313 -27.96 31.18 -9.40
C ARG A 313 -26.80 30.19 -9.35
N GLU A 314 -26.70 29.27 -10.32
CA GLU A 314 -25.52 28.41 -10.41
C GLU A 314 -24.26 29.25 -10.58
N ARG A 315 -23.27 29.06 -9.70
CA ARG A 315 -22.03 29.84 -9.67
C ARG A 315 -21.26 29.76 -10.98
N TYR A 316 -21.31 28.61 -11.66
CA TYR A 316 -20.72 28.42 -12.99
C TYR A 316 -21.30 29.38 -14.03
N SER A 317 -22.60 29.67 -13.95
CA SER A 317 -23.37 30.45 -14.93
C SER A 317 -23.76 31.83 -14.41
N CYS A 318 -23.20 32.28 -13.28
CA CYS A 318 -23.57 33.56 -12.68
C CYS A 318 -22.68 34.67 -13.22
N LYS A 319 -23.24 35.58 -14.03
CA LYS A 319 -22.52 36.73 -14.58
C LYS A 319 -22.02 37.68 -13.50
N GLU A 320 -22.87 37.97 -12.51
CA GLU A 320 -22.60 38.90 -11.41
C GLU A 320 -21.43 38.45 -10.52
N CYS A 321 -21.22 37.14 -10.37
CA CYS A 321 -20.08 36.60 -9.61
C CYS A 321 -18.87 36.21 -10.48
N GLY A 322 -18.83 36.57 -11.77
CA GLY A 322 -17.74 36.19 -12.67
C GLY A 322 -17.64 34.66 -12.88
N GLY A 323 -18.78 33.97 -12.91
CA GLY A 323 -18.86 32.51 -13.07
C GLY A 323 -18.05 32.01 -14.26
N SER A 324 -17.30 30.92 -14.06
CA SER A 324 -16.34 30.42 -15.05
C SER A 324 -16.96 29.99 -16.39
N GLY A 325 -18.27 29.73 -16.43
CA GLY A 325 -19.03 29.39 -17.62
C GLY A 325 -19.42 30.58 -18.50
N ILE A 326 -19.31 31.82 -18.01
CA ILE A 326 -19.62 33.05 -18.75
C ILE A 326 -18.33 33.86 -18.95
N CYS A 327 -18.13 34.42 -20.14
CA CYS A 327 -17.02 35.33 -20.42
C CYS A 327 -17.38 36.78 -20.09
N GLU A 328 -16.40 37.68 -20.12
CA GLU A 328 -16.60 39.12 -19.93
C GLU A 328 -17.62 39.72 -20.91
N HIS A 329 -17.72 39.16 -22.12
CA HIS A 329 -18.72 39.52 -23.13
C HIS A 329 -20.15 39.04 -22.82
N GLY A 330 -20.40 38.45 -21.65
CA GLY A 330 -21.72 37.98 -21.21
C GLY A 330 -22.25 36.75 -21.95
N ARG A 331 -21.41 36.10 -22.78
CA ARG A 331 -21.75 34.87 -23.53
C ARG A 331 -21.21 33.64 -22.81
N GLN A 332 -21.73 32.46 -23.15
CA GLN A 332 -21.13 31.20 -22.68
C GLN A 332 -19.66 31.16 -23.14
N ARG A 333 -18.72 31.03 -22.19
CA ARG A 333 -17.28 31.15 -22.45
C ARG A 333 -16.80 30.19 -23.53
N HIS A 334 -17.30 28.96 -23.51
CA HIS A 334 -16.97 27.94 -24.50
C HIS A 334 -17.55 28.22 -25.91
N ARG A 335 -18.54 29.11 -26.03
CA ARG A 335 -19.14 29.55 -27.31
C ARG A 335 -18.74 30.97 -27.72
N CYS A 336 -17.90 31.65 -26.95
CA CYS A 336 -17.50 33.01 -27.25
C CYS A 336 -16.34 33.01 -28.25
N LYS A 337 -16.55 33.59 -29.44
CA LYS A 337 -15.51 33.74 -30.47
C LYS A 337 -14.36 34.62 -29.97
N GLU A 338 -14.70 35.76 -29.36
CA GLU A 338 -13.74 36.76 -28.86
C GLU A 338 -12.83 36.21 -27.75
N CYS A 339 -13.31 35.23 -26.96
CA CYS A 339 -12.51 34.55 -25.94
C CYS A 339 -11.84 33.25 -26.41
N GLY A 340 -11.87 32.93 -27.72
CA GLY A 340 -11.33 31.67 -28.24
C GLY A 340 -12.03 30.41 -27.69
N GLY A 341 -13.34 30.50 -27.44
CA GLY A 341 -14.13 29.44 -26.84
C GLY A 341 -13.99 28.10 -27.55
N SER A 342 -13.88 27.02 -26.78
CA SER A 342 -13.53 25.68 -27.27
C SER A 342 -14.51 25.09 -28.30
N GLN A 343 -15.74 25.58 -28.41
CA GLN A 343 -16.75 25.13 -29.37
C GLN A 343 -16.79 25.96 -30.66
N ILE A 344 -16.14 27.12 -30.75
CA ILE A 344 -16.16 27.99 -31.93
C ILE A 344 -14.78 28.01 -32.59
N CYS A 345 -14.72 27.91 -33.91
CA CYS A 345 -13.47 28.05 -34.65
C CYS A 345 -13.18 29.52 -34.96
N GLU A 346 -11.98 29.82 -35.46
CA GLU A 346 -11.62 31.16 -35.93
C GLU A 346 -12.58 31.69 -37.01
N HIS A 347 -13.17 30.79 -37.82
CA HIS A 347 -14.21 31.10 -38.80
C HIS A 347 -15.58 31.44 -38.20
N GLY A 348 -15.73 31.49 -36.87
CA GLY A 348 -16.97 31.84 -36.18
C GLY A 348 -18.07 30.76 -36.23
N ARG A 349 -17.76 29.57 -36.75
CA ARG A 349 -18.69 28.42 -36.81
C ARG A 349 -18.44 27.49 -35.64
N VAL A 350 -19.41 26.64 -35.31
CA VAL A 350 -19.20 25.55 -34.35
C VAL A 350 -18.07 24.66 -34.89
N ARG A 351 -16.99 24.45 -34.12
CA ARG A 351 -15.79 23.70 -34.55
C ARG A 351 -16.13 22.35 -35.13
N SER A 352 -17.05 21.62 -34.49
CA SER A 352 -17.49 20.31 -34.98
C SER A 352 -18.26 20.37 -36.30
N GLN A 353 -18.75 21.54 -36.73
CA GLN A 353 -19.50 21.77 -37.95
C GLN A 353 -18.74 22.65 -38.96
N CYS A 354 -17.49 23.00 -38.70
CA CYS A 354 -16.72 23.83 -39.63
C CYS A 354 -16.02 22.93 -40.65
N LYS A 355 -16.41 23.03 -41.92
CA LYS A 355 -15.76 22.30 -43.02
C LYS A 355 -14.28 22.68 -43.14
N GLU A 356 -13.98 23.98 -43.07
CA GLU A 356 -12.62 24.53 -43.16
C GLU A 356 -11.70 24.07 -42.02
N CYS A 357 -12.25 23.74 -40.84
CA CYS A 357 -11.47 23.19 -39.73
C CYS A 357 -11.51 21.65 -39.65
N GLY A 358 -12.05 20.96 -40.65
CA GLY A 358 -12.20 19.50 -40.63
C GLY A 358 -13.12 18.99 -39.51
N GLY A 359 -14.14 19.77 -39.14
CA GLY A 359 -15.04 19.48 -38.03
C GLY A 359 -15.66 18.09 -38.09
N ALA A 360 -15.67 17.38 -36.95
CA ALA A 360 -16.08 15.98 -36.85
C ALA A 360 -17.50 15.65 -37.34
N SER A 361 -18.38 16.64 -37.46
CA SER A 361 -19.78 16.46 -37.89
C SER A 361 -19.97 16.60 -39.41
N ILE A 362 -19.03 17.18 -40.14
CA ILE A 362 -19.12 17.40 -41.60
C ILE A 362 -17.98 16.66 -42.31
N CYS A 363 -18.28 15.96 -43.41
CA CYS A 363 -17.28 15.32 -44.25
C CYS A 363 -16.66 16.32 -45.24
N GLU A 364 -15.59 15.92 -45.91
CA GLU A 364 -14.98 16.71 -47.00
C GLU A 364 -15.97 17.04 -48.13
N HIS A 365 -16.98 16.18 -48.35
CA HIS A 365 -18.09 16.39 -49.28
C HIS A 365 -19.10 17.46 -48.83
N GLY A 366 -18.88 18.15 -47.70
CA GLY A 366 -19.75 19.21 -47.19
C GLY A 366 -21.09 18.73 -46.62
N ARG A 367 -21.30 17.41 -46.50
CA ARG A 367 -22.49 16.80 -45.91
C ARG A 367 -22.23 16.43 -44.45
N GLN A 368 -23.28 16.29 -43.63
CA GLN A 368 -23.10 15.75 -42.29
C GLN A 368 -22.55 14.32 -42.39
N ARG A 369 -21.43 14.01 -41.70
CA ARG A 369 -20.74 12.71 -41.80
C ARG A 369 -21.68 11.54 -41.57
N ARG A 370 -22.58 11.65 -40.58
CA ARG A 370 -23.60 10.64 -40.27
C ARG A 370 -24.53 10.29 -41.44
N TYR A 371 -24.74 11.19 -42.39
CA TYR A 371 -25.64 11.03 -43.54
C TYR A 371 -24.91 11.01 -44.89
N CYS A 372 -23.58 11.00 -44.92
CA CYS A 372 -22.83 10.99 -46.16
C CYS A 372 -22.72 9.56 -46.68
N LYS A 373 -23.28 9.30 -47.88
CA LYS A 373 -23.17 8.01 -48.56
C LYS A 373 -21.73 7.70 -48.95
N GLU A 374 -20.99 8.70 -49.42
CA GLU A 374 -19.59 8.60 -49.84
C GLU A 374 -18.61 8.39 -48.68
N CYS A 375 -19.05 8.57 -47.42
CA CYS A 375 -18.23 8.35 -46.22
C CYS A 375 -18.79 7.23 -45.32
N ASP A 376 -19.67 6.37 -45.86
CA ASP A 376 -20.37 5.32 -45.09
C ASP A 376 -20.93 5.80 -43.75
N GLY A 377 -21.64 6.93 -43.80
CA GLY A 377 -22.21 7.57 -42.62
C GLY A 377 -23.08 6.61 -41.82
N SER A 378 -23.01 6.70 -40.48
CA SER A 378 -23.72 5.78 -39.57
C SER A 378 -25.24 5.69 -39.76
N GLN A 379 -25.86 6.66 -40.43
CA GLN A 379 -27.28 6.69 -40.77
C GLN A 379 -27.59 6.23 -42.20
N ILE A 380 -26.59 5.80 -42.97
CA ILE A 380 -26.75 5.12 -44.25
C ILE A 380 -26.84 3.61 -43.98
N CYS A 381 -27.79 2.94 -44.62
CA CYS A 381 -27.90 1.49 -44.59
C CYS A 381 -27.04 0.85 -45.69
N GLU A 382 -26.89 -0.46 -45.63
CA GLU A 382 -26.21 -1.25 -46.67
C GLU A 382 -26.82 -1.05 -48.07
N HIS A 383 -28.12 -0.72 -48.16
CA HIS A 383 -28.80 -0.37 -49.40
C HIS A 383 -28.49 1.06 -49.92
N GLY A 384 -27.52 1.76 -49.32
CA GLY A 384 -27.08 3.08 -49.76
C GLY A 384 -28.10 4.21 -49.57
N ARG A 385 -29.15 3.99 -48.77
CA ARG A 385 -30.20 4.98 -48.43
C ARG A 385 -30.12 5.36 -46.95
N ARG A 386 -30.75 6.48 -46.56
CA ARG A 386 -30.90 6.81 -45.14
C ARG A 386 -31.70 5.72 -44.43
N ARG A 387 -31.20 5.18 -43.32
CA ARG A 387 -31.84 4.13 -42.50
C ARG A 387 -33.28 4.46 -42.14
N SER A 388 -33.58 5.74 -41.88
CA SER A 388 -34.93 6.22 -41.56
C SER A 388 -35.90 6.25 -42.75
N GLN A 389 -35.41 6.16 -43.98
CA GLN A 389 -36.19 6.27 -45.23
C GLN A 389 -36.08 5.01 -46.12
N CYS A 390 -35.25 4.04 -45.75
CA CYS A 390 -35.14 2.76 -46.45
C CYS A 390 -36.34 1.89 -46.12
N LYS A 391 -37.15 1.54 -47.14
CA LYS A 391 -38.35 0.69 -46.99
C LYS A 391 -37.98 -0.69 -46.44
N GLU A 392 -36.89 -1.28 -46.92
CA GLU A 392 -36.36 -2.58 -46.47
C GLU A 392 -35.90 -2.54 -45.00
N CYS A 393 -35.14 -1.52 -44.59
CA CYS A 393 -34.72 -1.39 -43.19
C CYS A 393 -35.89 -1.06 -42.23
N ARG A 394 -36.92 -0.33 -42.71
CA ARG A 394 -38.14 -0.07 -41.95
C ARG A 394 -38.95 -1.36 -41.75
N ALA A 395 -39.10 -2.16 -42.80
CA ALA A 395 -39.78 -3.46 -42.74
C ALA A 395 -39.03 -4.45 -41.82
N ALA A 396 -37.69 -4.44 -41.86
CA ALA A 396 -36.86 -5.26 -40.96
C ALA A 396 -37.01 -4.85 -39.48
N LYS A 397 -37.01 -3.54 -39.18
CA LYS A 397 -37.22 -3.03 -37.81
C LYS A 397 -38.61 -3.38 -37.25
N ALA A 398 -39.64 -3.38 -38.09
CA ALA A 398 -41.01 -3.72 -37.71
C ALA A 398 -41.24 -5.20 -37.43
N ARG A 399 -40.29 -6.07 -37.79
CA ARG A 399 -40.34 -7.53 -37.51
C ARG A 399 -39.55 -7.93 -36.25
N THR A 400 -38.76 -7.03 -35.69
CA THR A 400 -37.84 -7.28 -34.58
C THR A 400 -38.14 -6.48 -33.30
N GLY A 401 -39.19 -5.66 -33.32
CA GLY A 401 -39.72 -4.96 -32.15
C GLY A 401 -41.15 -5.42 -31.91
#